data_AF-A0A7Y4GR74-F1
#
_entry.id   AF-A0A7Y4GR74-F1
#
_cell.length_a   1.000
_cell.length_b   1.000
_cell.length_c   1.000
_cell.angle_alpha   90.00
_cell.angle_beta   90.00
_cell.angle_gamma   90.00
#
_symmetry.space_group_name_H-M   'P 1'
#
loop_
_entity.id
_entity.type
_entity.pdbx_description
1 polymer ?
#
loop_
_entity_poly.entity_id
_entity_poly.type
_entity_poly.pdbx_seq_one_letter_code
_entity_poly.pdbx_strand_id
1 'polypeptide(L)'
;MADGIPELEYRIDLSVAGRLTAVQTDQVLWYLVLCSPPDIRIMCVTYQSNGVAVGDRIIVRGGYRRRDANHVLLDSCLASRPEQ
;
A
#
# COMPACT_ATOMS: atom_id res chain seq x y z
N MET A 1 -24.54 16.00 2.35
CA MET A 1 -23.61 17.13 2.60
C MET A 1 -22.34 16.90 1.79
N ALA A 2 -22.39 17.33 0.52
CA ALA A 2 -21.23 17.54 -0.35
C ALA A 2 -21.54 18.64 -1.39
N ASP A 3 -22.68 19.34 -1.23
CA ASP A 3 -23.10 20.40 -2.14
C ASP A 3 -22.07 21.54 -2.11
N GLY A 4 -21.64 21.96 -3.30
CA GLY A 4 -20.67 23.03 -3.48
C GLY A 4 -19.19 22.62 -3.32
N ILE A 5 -18.89 21.34 -3.10
CA ILE A 5 -17.50 20.85 -3.09
C ILE A 5 -17.12 20.42 -4.52
N PRO A 6 -16.16 21.09 -5.19
CA PRO A 6 -15.72 20.66 -6.52
C PRO A 6 -14.95 19.33 -6.43
N GLU A 7 -15.06 18.50 -7.47
CA GLU A 7 -14.22 17.32 -7.61
C GLU A 7 -12.83 17.77 -8.05
N LEU A 8 -11.83 17.63 -7.16
CA LEU A 8 -10.54 18.30 -7.32
C LEU A 8 -9.40 17.46 -7.87
N GLU A 9 -9.47 16.11 -7.91
CA GLU A 9 -8.38 15.28 -8.45
C GLU A 9 -8.87 13.91 -8.95
N TYR A 10 -8.22 13.36 -9.99
CA TYR A 10 -8.44 11.99 -10.44
C TYR A 10 -7.62 11.01 -9.57
N ARG A 11 -8.30 10.19 -8.77
CA ARG A 11 -7.67 9.18 -7.91
C ARG A 11 -7.76 7.80 -8.55
N ILE A 12 -6.62 7.11 -8.64
CA ILE A 12 -6.55 5.70 -9.01
C ILE A 12 -6.36 4.89 -7.73
N ASP A 13 -7.26 3.96 -7.43
CA ASP A 13 -7.05 2.95 -6.41
C ASP A 13 -6.49 1.68 -7.04
N LEU A 14 -5.41 1.15 -6.45
CA LEU A 14 -4.78 -0.09 -6.90
C LEU A 14 -4.87 -1.15 -5.80
N SER A 15 -5.13 -2.40 -6.20
CA SER A 15 -5.06 -3.57 -5.33
C SER A 15 -3.98 -4.52 -5.83
N VAL A 16 -3.10 -4.99 -4.94
CA VAL A 16 -1.99 -5.88 -5.29
C VAL A 16 -1.88 -7.00 -4.26
N ALA A 17 -1.72 -8.22 -4.75
CA ALA A 17 -1.39 -9.39 -3.94
C ALA A 17 0.08 -9.76 -4.12
N GLY A 18 0.80 -9.97 -3.01
CA GLY A 18 2.23 -10.29 -3.07
C GLY A 18 2.79 -10.74 -1.74
N ARG A 19 4.06 -11.15 -1.73
CA ARG A 19 4.79 -11.46 -0.50
C ARG A 19 5.45 -10.21 0.06
N LEU A 20 5.39 -10.05 1.37
CA LEU A 20 6.11 -8.99 2.08
C LEU A 20 7.61 -9.24 2.05
N THR A 21 8.35 -8.20 1.69
CA THR A 21 9.81 -8.20 1.63
C THR A 21 10.42 -7.30 2.70
N ALA A 22 9.65 -6.33 3.23
CA ALA A 22 9.99 -5.56 4.43
C ALA A 22 8.73 -5.10 5.18
N VAL A 23 8.86 -4.96 6.50
CA VAL A 23 7.86 -4.39 7.41
C VAL A 23 8.60 -3.43 8.33
N GLN A 24 8.37 -2.13 8.19
CA GLN A 24 9.04 -1.09 8.97
C GLN A 24 8.01 -0.17 9.63
N THR A 25 8.39 0.53 10.68
CA THR A 25 7.57 1.56 11.32
C THR A 25 8.44 2.70 11.86
N ASP A 26 7.90 3.92 11.83
CA ASP A 26 8.45 5.10 12.51
C ASP A 26 7.71 5.40 13.84
N GLN A 27 6.95 4.42 14.36
CA GLN A 27 6.06 4.50 15.52
C GLN A 27 4.73 5.25 15.29
N VAL A 28 4.53 5.89 14.13
CA VAL A 28 3.26 6.54 13.74
C VAL A 28 2.61 5.78 12.61
N LEU A 29 3.38 5.48 11.57
CA LEU A 29 2.96 4.77 10.37
C LEU A 29 3.74 3.46 10.22
N TRP A 30 3.12 2.56 9.47
CA TRP A 30 3.70 1.31 9.03
C TRP A 30 3.95 1.35 7.53
N TYR A 31 5.10 0.81 7.14
CA TYR A 31 5.58 0.73 5.78
C TYR A 31 5.73 -0.75 5.41
N LEU A 32 4.79 -1.24 4.62
CA LEU A 32 4.73 -2.63 4.18
C LEU A 32 5.21 -2.69 2.73
N VAL A 33 6.32 -3.37 2.49
CA VAL A 33 6.92 -3.46 1.15
C VAL A 33 6.63 -4.81 0.54
N LEU A 34 6.06 -4.80 -0.66
CA LEU A 34 5.77 -5.97 -1.47
C LEU A 34 6.62 -5.97 -2.73
N CYS A 35 6.82 -7.18 -3.24
CA CYS A 35 7.58 -7.46 -4.46
C CYS A 35 9.07 -7.07 -4.34
N SER A 36 9.87 -7.60 -5.26
CA SER A 36 11.32 -7.38 -5.34
C SER A 36 11.71 -7.31 -6.80
N PRO A 37 12.87 -6.70 -7.13
CA PRO A 37 13.42 -6.77 -8.48
C PRO A 37 13.44 -8.23 -9.00
N PRO A 38 13.08 -8.46 -10.27
CA PRO A 38 12.87 -7.47 -11.34
C PRO A 38 11.48 -6.79 -11.36
N ASP A 39 10.58 -7.14 -10.46
CA ASP A 39 9.24 -6.55 -10.39
C ASP A 39 9.26 -5.14 -9.76
N ILE A 40 8.18 -4.39 -10.01
CA ILE A 40 7.96 -3.09 -9.39
C ILE A 40 7.79 -3.25 -7.87
N ARG A 41 8.54 -2.48 -7.09
CA ARG A 41 8.43 -2.48 -5.63
C ARG A 41 7.25 -1.62 -5.22
N ILE A 42 6.39 -2.17 -4.38
CA ILE A 42 5.20 -1.48 -3.87
C ILE A 42 5.38 -1.23 -2.39
N MET A 43 5.21 0.03 -1.97
CA MET A 43 5.17 0.41 -0.56
C MET A 43 3.75 0.80 -0.19
N CYS A 44 3.15 0.07 0.75
CA CYS A 44 1.86 0.38 1.36
C CYS A 44 2.12 1.16 2.66
N VAL A 45 1.62 2.39 2.71
CA VAL A 45 1.67 3.25 3.91
C VAL A 45 0.34 3.12 4.64
N THR A 46 0.39 2.62 5.86
CA THR A 46 -0.81 2.30 6.63
C THR A 46 -0.62 2.63 8.11
N TYR A 47 -1.71 2.74 8.85
CA TYR A 47 -1.66 3.06 10.28
C TYR A 47 -1.42 1.83 11.16
N GLN A 48 -1.60 0.62 10.63
CA GLN A 48 -1.48 -0.62 11.40
C GLN A 48 -0.83 -1.73 10.55
N SER A 49 0.06 -2.52 11.15
CA SER A 49 0.65 -3.67 10.47
C SER A 49 -0.32 -4.82 10.26
N ASN A 50 -1.41 -4.89 11.02
CA ASN A 50 -2.34 -6.03 11.03
C ASN A 50 -1.65 -7.37 11.33
N GLY A 51 -0.55 -7.34 12.09
CA GLY A 51 0.18 -8.54 12.51
C GLY A 51 0.80 -9.33 11.35
N VAL A 52 1.09 -8.67 10.23
CA VAL A 52 1.79 -9.28 9.09
C VAL A 52 3.30 -9.21 9.29
N ALA A 53 4.01 -10.20 8.76
CA ALA A 53 5.46 -10.29 8.83
C ALA A 53 6.08 -10.50 7.45
N VAL A 54 7.40 -10.27 7.35
CA VAL A 54 8.16 -10.58 6.13
C VAL A 54 7.95 -12.05 5.75
N GLY A 55 7.68 -12.29 4.46
CA GLY A 55 7.35 -13.60 3.91
C GLY A 55 5.85 -13.89 3.81
N ASP A 56 4.99 -13.22 4.59
CA ASP A 56 3.53 -13.38 4.48
C ASP A 56 3.06 -12.95 3.09
N ARG A 57 2.13 -13.73 2.52
CA ARG A 57 1.37 -13.33 1.33
C ARG A 57 0.16 -12.51 1.77
N ILE A 58 0.06 -11.28 1.31
CA ILE A 58 -1.00 -10.34 1.68
C ILE A 58 -1.60 -9.67 0.44
N ILE A 59 -2.73 -9.00 0.63
CA ILE A 59 -3.33 -8.08 -0.33
C ILE A 59 -3.21 -6.66 0.24
N VAL A 60 -2.72 -5.73 -0.56
CA VAL A 60 -2.70 -4.30 -0.23
C VAL A 60 -3.57 -3.53 -1.20
N ARG A 61 -4.35 -2.56 -0.69
CA ARG A 61 -5.21 -1.69 -1.49
C ARG A 61 -5.09 -0.26 -1.03
N GLY A 62 -4.88 0.68 -1.95
CA GLY A 62 -4.79 2.10 -1.59
C GLY A 62 -4.65 3.03 -2.80
N GLY A 63 -4.52 4.32 -2.49
CA GLY A 63 -4.35 5.36 -3.50
C GLY A 63 -3.00 5.27 -4.19
N TYR A 64 -3.01 5.02 -5.50
CA TYR A 64 -1.82 4.85 -6.32
C TYR A 64 -1.05 6.16 -6.50
N ARG A 65 0.25 6.12 -6.23
CA ARG A 65 1.20 7.17 -6.60
C ARG A 65 2.50 6.56 -7.10
N ARG A 66 2.83 6.79 -8.37
CA ARG A 66 4.14 6.40 -8.92
C ARG A 66 5.22 7.30 -8.34
N ARG A 67 6.31 6.71 -7.84
CA ARG A 67 7.49 7.47 -7.38
C ARG A 67 8.55 7.54 -8.45
N ASP A 68 8.82 6.43 -9.12
CA ASP A 68 9.74 6.35 -10.26
C ASP A 68 9.44 5.13 -11.15
N ALA A 69 10.40 4.72 -11.99
CA ALA A 69 10.27 3.59 -12.89
C ALA A 69 9.93 2.27 -12.18
N ASN A 70 10.47 2.07 -10.97
CA ASN A 70 10.49 0.80 -10.24
C ASN A 70 9.80 0.86 -8.86
N HIS A 71 9.25 2.03 -8.47
CA HIS A 71 8.63 2.21 -7.16
C HIS A 71 7.23 2.82 -7.25
N VAL A 72 6.28 2.18 -6.57
CA VAL A 72 4.90 2.64 -6.39
C VAL A 72 4.58 2.75 -4.90
N LEU A 73 3.89 3.82 -4.56
CA LEU A 73 3.34 4.05 -3.22
C LEU A 73 1.83 3.88 -3.26
N LEU A 74 1.28 3.17 -2.27
CA LEU A 74 -0.14 3.17 -1.96
C LEU A 74 -0.35 3.92 -0.65
N ASP A 75 -1.09 5.03 -0.67
CA ASP A 75 -1.34 5.86 0.51
C ASP A 75 -2.64 6.70 0.36
N SER A 76 -3.58 6.65 1.29
CA SER A 76 -3.65 5.70 2.41
C SER A 76 -3.87 4.28 1.91
N CYS A 77 -3.29 3.29 2.61
CA CYS A 77 -3.33 1.89 2.23
C CYS A 77 -3.91 0.99 3.32
N LEU A 78 -4.65 -0.03 2.90
CA LEU A 78 -5.19 -1.11 3.71
C LEU A 78 -4.46 -2.41 3.35
N ALA A 79 -4.09 -3.18 4.36
CA ALA A 79 -3.44 -4.48 4.20
C ALA A 79 -4.30 -5.58 4.83
N SER A 80 -4.53 -6.68 4.11
CA SER A 80 -5.25 -7.85 4.62
C SER A 80 -4.56 -9.16 4.21
N ARG A 81 -4.80 -10.21 5.00
CA ARG A 81 -4.45 -11.57 4.56
C ARG A 81 -5.50 -12.05 3.54
N PRO A 82 -5.15 -12.91 2.56
CA PRO A 82 -6.09 -13.39 1.54
C PRO A 82 -7.28 -14.19 2.08
N GLU A 83 -7.16 -14.73 3.28
CA GLU A 83 -8.18 -15.56 3.95
C GLU A 83 -9.10 -14.76 4.89
N GLN A 84 -8.91 -13.45 4.97
CA GLN A 84 -9.78 -12.50 5.67
C GLN A 84 -10.71 -11.81 4.68
#